data_AF-A0A2N7NAM2-F1
#
_entry.id   AF-A0A2N7NAM2-F1
#
_cell.length_a   1.000
_cell.length_b   1.000
_cell.length_c   1.000
_cell.angle_alpha   90.00
_cell.angle_beta   90.00
_cell.angle_gamma   90.00
#
_symmetry.space_group_name_H-M   'P 1'
#
loop_
_entity.id
_entity.type
_entity.pdbx_description
1 polymer ?
#
loop_
_entity_poly.entity_id
_entity_poly.type
_entity_poly.pdbx_seq_one_letter_code
_entity_poly.pdbx_strand_id
1 'polypeptide(L)'
;MLLTIEKPVGKNRANKSSDVKKIQALLLFSIVKRTYLFSILMCIVFLIPYSVYGALPASLSSVSSYRVNEQLVRIAIHNMEVNPLIEVDTIDTPSYTLNDSKKINAILLDKEVLAFTDSAGVFVEDYGKRGTKLFFVLDYFYLQSGSVLVDCEVSFNKGKIMQPECSVKEHEEVE
;
A
#
# COMPACT_ATOMS: atom_id res chain seq x y z
N MET A 1 11.61 -59.33 87.28
CA MET A 1 12.00 -57.92 87.47
C MET A 1 11.64 -57.17 86.18
N LEU A 2 11.10 -55.97 86.37
CA LEU A 2 10.42 -55.11 85.41
C LEU A 2 11.39 -54.37 84.46
N LEU A 3 10.82 -53.74 83.41
CA LEU A 3 11.30 -52.64 82.54
C LEU A 3 11.89 -53.04 81.16
N THR A 4 11.16 -52.91 80.03
CA THR A 4 10.79 -51.72 79.21
C THR A 4 11.92 -51.04 78.42
N ILE A 5 11.93 -51.33 77.11
CA ILE A 5 11.98 -50.44 75.91
C ILE A 5 12.62 -49.06 76.04
N GLU A 6 13.58 -48.75 75.16
CA GLU A 6 13.51 -47.55 74.28
C GLU A 6 14.31 -47.70 72.98
N LYS A 7 13.64 -47.45 71.85
CA LYS A 7 14.18 -47.35 70.48
C LYS A 7 14.77 -45.96 70.26
N PRO A 8 15.79 -45.78 69.39
CA PRO A 8 15.86 -44.60 68.55
C PRO A 8 15.14 -44.88 67.23
N VAL A 9 13.96 -44.28 67.14
CA VAL A 9 13.08 -44.17 65.98
C VAL A 9 13.80 -43.48 64.82
N GLY A 10 13.55 -44.00 63.62
CA GLY A 10 14.10 -43.52 62.36
C GLY A 10 13.93 -42.02 62.13
N LYS A 11 15.06 -41.35 61.96
CA LYS A 11 15.19 -39.99 61.43
C LYS A 11 15.82 -40.18 60.05
N ASN A 12 15.11 -39.83 58.96
CA ASN A 12 15.67 -39.44 57.63
C ASN A 12 14.71 -39.61 56.42
N ARG A 13 13.44 -40.03 56.57
CA ARG A 13 12.51 -40.08 55.41
C ARG A 13 11.66 -38.82 55.17
N ALA A 14 11.45 -37.98 56.18
CA ALA A 14 10.55 -36.82 56.06
C ALA A 14 11.15 -35.62 55.29
N ASN A 15 12.47 -35.43 55.34
CA ASN A 15 13.11 -34.24 54.74
C ASN A 15 13.19 -34.31 53.21
N LYS A 16 13.46 -35.50 52.65
CA LYS A 16 13.65 -35.70 51.21
C LYS A 16 12.37 -35.47 50.38
N SER A 17 11.20 -35.72 50.96
CA SER A 17 9.90 -35.52 50.28
C SER A 17 9.49 -34.04 50.21
N SER A 18 9.83 -33.25 51.24
CA SER A 18 9.59 -31.81 51.28
C SER A 18 10.46 -31.06 50.28
N ASP A 19 11.74 -31.44 50.15
CA ASP A 19 12.67 -30.82 49.20
C ASP A 19 12.33 -31.14 47.75
N VAL A 20 11.90 -32.38 47.44
CA VAL A 20 11.46 -32.74 46.08
C VAL A 20 10.21 -31.96 45.67
N LYS A 21 9.25 -31.77 46.58
CA LYS A 21 8.05 -30.95 46.32
C LYS A 21 8.39 -29.47 46.12
N LYS A 22 9.34 -28.93 46.89
CA LYS A 22 9.84 -27.55 46.70
C LYS A 22 10.55 -27.37 45.36
N ILE A 23 11.40 -28.31 44.96
CA ILE A 23 12.11 -28.28 43.67
C ILE A 23 11.11 -28.40 42.51
N GLN A 24 10.12 -29.30 42.60
CA GLN A 24 9.07 -29.40 41.60
C GLN A 24 8.23 -28.11 41.48
N ALA A 25 7.88 -27.48 42.60
CA ALA A 25 7.17 -26.20 42.59
C ALA A 25 7.99 -25.07 41.95
N LEU A 26 9.30 -25.00 42.24
CA LEU A 26 10.21 -24.01 41.64
C LEU A 26 10.38 -24.21 40.12
N LEU A 27 10.49 -25.47 39.67
CA LEU A 27 10.58 -25.80 38.24
C LEU A 27 9.28 -25.47 37.50
N LEU A 28 8.12 -25.82 38.08
CA LEU A 28 6.81 -25.46 37.51
C LEU A 28 6.64 -23.94 37.45
N PHE A 29 7.02 -23.21 38.50
CA PHE A 29 6.96 -21.75 38.49
C PHE A 29 7.88 -21.14 37.43
N SER A 30 9.07 -21.71 37.21
CA SER A 30 10.00 -21.27 36.16
C SER A 30 9.47 -21.54 34.75
N ILE A 31 8.86 -22.71 34.52
CA ILE A 31 8.25 -23.08 33.24
C ILE A 31 7.05 -22.17 32.94
N VAL A 32 6.17 -21.95 33.93
CA VAL A 32 5.02 -21.05 33.82
C VAL A 32 5.50 -19.62 33.54
N LYS A 33 6.49 -19.12 34.27
CA LYS A 33 7.03 -17.78 34.01
C LYS A 33 7.62 -17.65 32.60
N ARG A 34 8.30 -18.69 32.10
CA ARG A 34 8.87 -18.72 30.74
C ARG A 34 7.80 -18.80 29.64
N THR A 35 6.73 -19.57 29.83
CA THR A 35 5.63 -19.65 28.85
C THR A 35 4.81 -18.38 28.80
N TYR A 36 4.53 -17.75 29.94
CA TYR A 36 3.85 -16.45 29.98
C TYR A 36 4.71 -15.33 29.37
N LEU A 37 6.02 -15.31 29.64
CA LEU A 37 6.93 -14.30 29.07
C LEU A 37 7.03 -14.42 27.53
N PHE A 38 7.03 -15.65 27.00
CA PHE A 38 7.09 -15.89 25.57
C PHE A 38 5.81 -15.46 24.84
N SER A 39 4.64 -15.68 25.47
CA SER A 39 3.35 -15.26 24.92
C SER A 39 3.21 -13.73 24.89
N ILE A 40 3.67 -13.05 25.95
CA ILE A 40 3.70 -11.58 26.01
C ILE A 40 4.66 -11.00 24.95
N LEU A 41 5.82 -11.62 24.75
CA LEU A 41 6.78 -11.19 23.73
C LEU A 41 6.22 -11.34 22.30
N MET A 42 5.51 -12.43 22.00
CA MET A 42 4.84 -12.61 20.70
C MET A 42 3.74 -11.56 20.47
N CYS A 43 2.95 -11.21 21.50
CA CYS A 43 1.94 -10.16 21.36
C CYS A 43 2.56 -8.78 21.07
N ILE A 44 3.72 -8.45 21.63
CA ILE A 44 4.41 -7.18 21.35
C ILE A 44 4.90 -7.12 19.89
N VAL A 45 5.37 -8.24 19.34
CA VAL A 45 5.80 -8.32 17.93
C VAL A 45 4.61 -8.18 16.96
N PHE A 46 3.43 -8.71 17.31
CA PHE A 46 2.21 -8.57 16.50
C PHE A 46 1.48 -7.22 16.69
N LEU A 47 1.77 -6.48 17.75
CA LEU A 47 1.21 -5.15 18.03
C LEU A 47 2.06 -4.00 17.47
N ILE A 48 3.19 -4.29 16.82
CA ILE A 48 3.84 -3.27 15.99
C ILE A 48 2.85 -2.99 14.86
N PRO A 49 2.23 -1.80 14.79
CA PRO A 49 1.46 -1.46 13.61
C PRO A 49 2.41 -1.61 12.42
N TYR A 50 1.98 -2.33 11.39
CA TYR A 50 2.55 -2.22 10.05
C TYR A 50 2.25 -0.81 9.50
N SER A 51 2.71 0.21 10.21
CA SER A 51 2.83 1.59 9.78
C SER A 51 4.32 1.77 9.64
N VAL A 52 4.89 1.97 8.47
CA VAL A 52 4.43 2.79 7.36
C VAL A 52 5.08 2.10 6.16
N TYR A 53 4.29 1.54 5.23
CA TYR A 53 4.83 1.42 3.88
C TYR A 53 5.20 2.84 3.50
N GLY A 54 6.51 3.15 3.50
CA GLY A 54 6.98 4.42 2.99
C GLY A 54 6.38 4.53 1.61
N ALA A 55 5.43 5.45 1.44
CA ALA A 55 4.97 5.83 0.13
C ALA A 55 6.21 6.40 -0.53
N LEU A 56 6.93 5.55 -1.28
CA LEU A 56 8.04 5.98 -2.10
C LEU A 56 7.49 7.15 -2.91
N PRO A 57 8.11 8.34 -2.83
CA PRO A 57 7.60 9.49 -3.55
C PRO A 57 7.48 9.09 -5.01
N ALA A 58 6.30 9.27 -5.57
CA ALA A 58 6.04 8.88 -6.94
C ALA A 58 7.06 9.57 -7.85
N SER A 59 7.93 8.78 -8.48
CA SER A 59 8.96 9.27 -9.40
C SER A 59 8.26 10.07 -10.51
N LEU A 60 8.67 11.32 -10.67
CA LEU A 60 8.13 12.21 -11.68
C LEU A 60 8.87 11.94 -12.99
N SER A 61 8.17 11.38 -13.96
CA SER A 61 8.72 11.04 -15.27
C SER A 61 8.79 12.27 -16.18
N SER A 62 7.69 13.03 -16.27
CA SER A 62 7.65 14.22 -17.10
C SER A 62 6.63 15.23 -16.58
N VAL A 63 6.84 16.50 -16.94
CA VAL A 63 5.89 17.59 -16.72
C VAL A 63 5.81 18.43 -17.98
N SER A 64 4.61 18.79 -18.37
CA SER A 64 4.40 19.70 -19.50
C SER A 64 3.25 20.64 -19.22
N SER A 65 3.34 21.84 -19.78
CA SER A 65 2.35 22.90 -19.61
C SER A 65 1.81 23.34 -20.96
N TYR A 66 0.51 23.50 -21.03
CA TYR A 66 -0.23 23.81 -22.24
C TYR A 66 -1.17 24.97 -22.00
N ARG A 67 -1.36 25.81 -23.01
CA ARG A 67 -2.42 26.83 -22.99
C ARG A 67 -3.69 26.26 -23.60
N VAL A 68 -4.73 26.14 -22.80
CA VAL A 68 -6.06 25.67 -23.19
C VAL A 68 -7.03 26.81 -22.96
N ASN A 69 -7.53 27.40 -24.05
CA ASN A 69 -8.27 28.67 -24.01
C ASN A 69 -7.44 29.75 -23.29
N GLU A 70 -8.01 30.40 -22.28
CA GLU A 70 -7.32 31.43 -21.48
C GLU A 70 -6.60 30.87 -20.24
N GLN A 71 -6.71 29.56 -19.99
CA GLN A 71 -6.11 28.91 -18.83
C GLN A 71 -4.81 28.18 -19.17
N LEU A 72 -3.92 28.17 -18.19
CA LEU A 72 -2.73 27.35 -18.21
C LEU A 72 -3.07 26.00 -17.59
N VAL A 73 -2.76 24.92 -18.30
CA VAL A 73 -2.98 23.56 -17.82
C VAL A 73 -1.64 22.86 -17.75
N ARG A 74 -1.36 22.18 -16.63
CA ARG A 74 -0.17 21.36 -16.45
C ARG A 74 -0.57 19.90 -16.38
N ILE A 75 0.19 19.04 -17.04
CA ILE A 75 0.12 17.59 -16.88
C ILE A 75 1.45 17.11 -16.33
N ALA A 76 1.41 16.30 -15.29
CA ALA A 76 2.56 15.65 -14.67
C ALA A 76 2.35 14.13 -14.71
N ILE A 77 3.34 13.42 -15.21
CA ILE A 77 3.31 11.98 -15.43
C ILE A 77 4.23 11.31 -14.42
N HIS A 78 3.70 10.35 -13.68
CA HIS A 78 4.45 9.45 -12.81
C HIS A 78 4.38 8.05 -13.41
N ASN A 79 5.16 7.80 -14.46
CA ASN A 79 5.31 6.47 -15.07
C ASN A 79 6.17 5.59 -14.16
N MET A 80 5.52 4.88 -13.24
CA MET A 80 6.15 3.95 -12.33
C MET A 80 5.52 2.57 -12.47
N GLU A 81 6.35 1.54 -12.33
CA GLU A 81 5.87 0.15 -12.24
C GLU A 81 4.94 -0.05 -11.03
N VAL A 82 5.24 0.63 -9.91
CA VAL A 82 4.45 0.57 -8.68
C VAL A 82 3.85 1.95 -8.40
N ASN A 83 2.51 2.05 -8.37
CA ASN A 83 1.72 3.27 -8.18
C ASN A 83 1.84 4.33 -9.30
N PRO A 84 1.59 3.99 -10.58
CA PRO A 84 1.54 4.99 -11.63
C PRO A 84 0.43 6.01 -11.36
N LEU A 85 0.69 7.26 -11.76
CA LEU A 85 -0.21 8.38 -11.49
C LEU A 85 -0.06 9.44 -12.58
N ILE A 86 -1.18 10.05 -12.98
CA ILE A 86 -1.19 11.25 -13.80
C ILE A 86 -1.83 12.37 -13.00
N GLU A 87 -1.18 13.52 -12.93
CA GLU A 87 -1.74 14.72 -12.31
C GLU A 87 -2.04 15.74 -13.41
N VAL A 88 -3.26 16.27 -13.43
CA VAL A 88 -3.67 17.37 -14.29
C VAL A 88 -4.05 18.53 -13.41
N ASP A 89 -3.50 19.71 -13.68
CA ASP A 89 -3.73 20.92 -12.94
C ASP A 89 -4.20 22.03 -13.86
N THR A 90 -5.18 22.82 -13.42
CA THR A 90 -5.51 24.11 -14.05
C THR A 90 -4.97 25.24 -13.19
N ILE A 91 -4.33 26.20 -13.83
CA ILE A 91 -3.66 27.34 -13.20
C ILE A 91 -4.28 28.61 -13.79
N ASP A 92 -4.83 29.44 -12.92
CA ASP A 92 -5.40 30.72 -13.31
C ASP A 92 -4.29 31.71 -13.66
N THR A 93 -4.53 32.51 -14.70
CA THR A 93 -3.63 33.59 -15.10
C THR A 93 -4.37 34.93 -15.01
N PRO A 94 -3.70 36.02 -14.58
CA PRO A 94 -2.26 36.15 -14.31
C PRO A 94 -1.84 35.82 -12.88
N SER A 95 -2.75 35.38 -12.00
CA SER A 95 -2.43 35.14 -10.58
C SER A 95 -1.49 33.96 -10.34
N TYR A 96 -1.33 33.06 -11.33
CA TYR A 96 -0.57 31.80 -11.24
C TYR A 96 -0.97 30.93 -10.04
N THR A 97 -2.24 31.00 -9.66
CA THR A 97 -2.83 30.20 -8.59
C THR A 97 -3.39 28.92 -9.15
N LEU A 98 -3.16 27.80 -8.45
CA LEU A 98 -3.82 26.53 -8.75
C LEU A 98 -5.34 26.70 -8.58
N ASN A 99 -6.10 26.45 -9.64
CA ASN A 99 -7.57 26.54 -9.65
C ASN A 99 -8.21 25.17 -9.40
N ASP A 100 -7.69 24.15 -10.07
CA ASP A 100 -8.17 22.78 -9.96
C ASP A 100 -6.99 21.81 -10.11
N SER A 101 -7.07 20.66 -9.46
CA SER A 101 -6.09 19.59 -9.58
C SER A 101 -6.81 18.26 -9.56
N LYS A 102 -6.44 17.37 -10.46
CA LYS A 102 -7.03 16.04 -10.60
C LYS A 102 -5.94 15.00 -10.73
N LYS A 103 -5.99 14.04 -9.81
CA LYS A 103 -5.18 12.82 -9.84
C LYS A 103 -5.95 11.74 -10.58
N ILE A 104 -5.37 11.21 -11.64
CA ILE A 104 -5.90 10.12 -12.44
C ILE A 104 -5.07 8.89 -12.10
N ASN A 105 -5.68 8.00 -11.34
CA ASN A 105 -5.17 6.69 -10.94
C ASN A 105 -6.11 5.55 -11.37
N ALA A 106 -7.15 5.89 -12.14
CA ALA A 106 -8.10 4.98 -12.75
C ALA A 106 -8.75 5.68 -13.94
N ILE A 107 -9.14 4.89 -14.94
CA ILE A 107 -9.91 5.36 -16.10
C ILE A 107 -11.19 4.53 -16.27
N LEU A 108 -12.15 5.07 -17.00
CA LEU A 108 -13.37 4.35 -17.39
C LEU A 108 -13.23 3.98 -18.87
N LEU A 109 -13.19 2.68 -19.18
CA LEU A 109 -13.16 2.14 -20.54
C LEU A 109 -14.35 1.20 -20.72
N ASP A 110 -15.22 1.46 -21.69
CA ASP A 110 -16.40 0.61 -21.99
C ASP A 110 -17.28 0.24 -20.77
N LYS A 111 -17.40 1.16 -19.82
CA LYS A 111 -18.12 1.03 -18.53
C LYS A 111 -17.39 0.21 -17.46
N GLU A 112 -16.20 -0.29 -17.75
CA GLU A 112 -15.31 -0.89 -16.78
C GLU A 112 -14.36 0.17 -16.21
N VAL A 113 -14.17 0.15 -14.88
CA VAL A 113 -13.18 1.01 -14.23
C VAL A 113 -11.86 0.26 -14.18
N LEU A 114 -10.89 0.73 -14.93
CA LEU A 114 -9.53 0.21 -14.91
C LEU A 114 -8.72 0.99 -13.89
N ALA A 115 -8.66 0.46 -12.66
CA ALA A 115 -7.80 1.01 -11.62
C ALA A 115 -6.34 0.68 -11.91
N PHE A 116 -5.45 1.65 -11.73
CA PHE A 116 -4.03 1.46 -12.00
C PHE A 116 -3.36 0.51 -11.00
N THR A 117 -3.88 0.45 -9.76
CA THR A 117 -3.44 -0.47 -8.71
C THR A 117 -3.76 -1.94 -9.01
N ASP A 118 -4.74 -2.18 -9.88
CA ASP A 118 -5.24 -3.52 -10.19
C ASP A 118 -4.66 -4.04 -11.52
N SER A 119 -3.62 -3.36 -12.01
CA SER A 119 -2.88 -3.68 -13.24
C SER A 119 -1.58 -4.42 -12.92
N ALA A 120 -1.02 -5.10 -13.93
CA ALA A 120 0.38 -5.52 -13.91
C ALA A 120 1.35 -4.35 -14.20
N GLY A 121 0.84 -3.27 -14.79
CA GLY A 121 1.57 -2.03 -15.07
C GLY A 121 0.72 -1.06 -15.89
N VAL A 122 0.96 0.24 -15.73
CA VAL A 122 0.36 1.30 -16.56
C VAL A 122 1.45 2.26 -16.98
N PHE A 123 1.58 2.47 -18.28
CA PHE A 123 2.58 3.36 -18.85
C PHE A 123 1.92 4.41 -19.75
N VAL A 124 2.29 5.67 -19.57
CA VAL A 124 1.89 6.74 -20.50
C VAL A 124 2.87 6.77 -21.65
N GLU A 125 2.42 6.37 -22.84
CA GLU A 125 3.23 6.26 -24.05
C GLU A 125 3.33 7.59 -24.80
N ASP A 126 2.27 8.37 -24.80
CA ASP A 126 2.20 9.69 -25.45
C ASP A 126 1.23 10.59 -24.69
N TYR A 127 1.43 11.90 -24.75
CA TYR A 127 0.52 12.87 -24.17
C TYR A 127 0.75 14.26 -24.76
N GLY A 128 -0.28 15.07 -24.75
CA GLY A 128 -0.19 16.42 -25.28
C GLY A 128 -1.50 17.15 -25.31
N LYS A 129 -1.62 18.05 -26.28
CA LYS A 129 -2.82 18.86 -26.50
C LYS A 129 -3.40 18.59 -27.88
N ARG A 130 -4.70 18.29 -27.94
CA ARG A 130 -5.50 18.22 -29.17
C ARG A 130 -6.58 19.28 -29.11
N GLY A 131 -6.41 20.37 -29.87
CA GLY A 131 -7.33 21.51 -29.84
C GLY A 131 -7.44 22.15 -28.46
N THR A 132 -8.60 21.98 -27.83
CA THR A 132 -8.96 22.50 -26.49
C THR A 132 -8.98 21.41 -25.41
N LYS A 133 -8.52 20.20 -25.72
CA LYS A 133 -8.40 19.09 -24.77
C LYS A 133 -6.93 18.73 -24.56
N LEU A 134 -6.63 18.17 -23.39
CA LEU A 134 -5.42 17.38 -23.23
C LEU A 134 -5.72 15.94 -23.64
N PHE A 135 -4.71 15.25 -24.14
CA PHE A 135 -4.79 13.82 -24.38
C PHE A 135 -3.61 13.12 -23.72
N PHE A 136 -3.81 11.84 -23.43
CA PHE A 136 -2.74 10.92 -23.06
C PHE A 136 -3.11 9.51 -23.55
N VAL A 137 -2.10 8.75 -23.96
CA VAL A 137 -2.21 7.37 -24.40
C VAL A 137 -1.61 6.48 -23.33
N LEU A 138 -2.40 5.53 -22.83
CA LEU A 138 -1.99 4.54 -21.86
C LEU A 138 -1.73 3.20 -22.54
N ASP A 139 -0.65 2.52 -22.16
CA ASP A 139 -0.53 1.07 -22.27
C ASP A 139 -0.88 0.45 -20.92
N TYR A 140 -2.03 -0.20 -20.84
CA TYR A 140 -2.56 -0.82 -19.63
C TYR A 140 -2.38 -2.33 -19.69
N PHE A 141 -1.54 -2.88 -18.80
CA PHE A 141 -1.27 -4.31 -18.71
C PHE A 141 -2.18 -4.95 -17.65
N TYR A 142 -3.02 -5.89 -18.05
CA TYR A 142 -3.88 -6.61 -17.10
C TYR A 142 -3.07 -7.64 -16.31
N LEU A 143 -3.48 -7.94 -15.06
CA LEU A 143 -2.81 -8.94 -14.22
C LEU A 143 -2.84 -10.37 -14.78
N GLN A 144 -3.90 -10.71 -15.53
CA GLN A 144 -4.18 -12.08 -15.99
C GLN A 144 -4.36 -12.21 -17.50
N SER A 145 -4.20 -11.12 -18.26
CA SER A 145 -4.38 -11.12 -19.71
C SER A 145 -3.29 -10.28 -20.39
N GLY A 146 -3.54 -9.83 -21.62
CA GLY A 146 -2.60 -9.01 -22.38
C GLY A 146 -2.53 -7.56 -21.91
N SER A 147 -2.24 -6.66 -22.85
CA SER A 147 -2.37 -5.22 -22.64
C SER A 147 -3.35 -4.60 -23.62
N VAL A 148 -3.77 -3.38 -23.31
CA VAL A 148 -4.61 -2.57 -24.20
C VAL A 148 -4.04 -1.15 -24.27
N LEU A 149 -3.93 -0.63 -25.48
CA LEU A 149 -3.66 0.79 -25.69
C LEU A 149 -4.96 1.58 -25.61
N VAL A 150 -4.98 2.58 -24.75
CA VAL A 150 -6.14 3.42 -24.48
C VAL A 150 -5.80 4.88 -24.77
N ASP A 151 -6.54 5.51 -25.67
CA ASP A 151 -6.47 6.95 -25.91
C ASP A 151 -7.50 7.65 -25.03
N CYS A 152 -7.05 8.59 -24.19
CA CYS A 152 -7.89 9.33 -23.27
C CYS A 152 -7.79 10.83 -23.53
N GLU A 153 -8.94 11.50 -23.52
CA GLU A 153 -9.03 12.96 -23.63
C GLU A 153 -9.60 13.60 -22.36
N VAL A 154 -8.96 14.67 -21.90
CA VAL A 154 -9.39 15.47 -20.75
C VAL A 154 -9.93 16.80 -21.26
N SER A 155 -11.23 17.00 -21.02
CA SER A 155 -11.93 18.25 -21.30
C SER A 155 -11.94 19.17 -20.08
N PHE A 156 -12.06 20.47 -20.34
CA PHE A 156 -12.11 21.51 -19.30
C PHE A 156 -13.39 22.33 -19.44
N ASN A 157 -14.10 22.53 -18.32
CA ASN A 157 -15.30 23.36 -18.27
C ASN A 157 -15.11 24.47 -17.24
N LYS A 158 -14.97 25.72 -17.70
CA LYS A 158 -14.75 26.90 -16.84
C LYS A 158 -13.61 26.69 -15.82
N GLY A 159 -12.50 26.07 -16.24
CA GLY A 159 -11.36 25.77 -15.37
C GLY A 159 -11.46 24.50 -14.54
N LYS A 160 -12.59 23.81 -14.57
CA LYS A 160 -12.76 22.52 -13.91
C LYS A 160 -12.40 21.37 -14.82
N ILE A 161 -11.64 20.43 -14.27
CA ILE A 161 -11.12 19.26 -14.98
C ILE A 161 -12.20 18.19 -14.99
N MET A 162 -12.68 17.83 -16.18
CA MET A 162 -13.72 16.81 -16.35
C MET A 162 -13.16 15.39 -16.16
N GLN A 163 -14.02 14.38 -16.12
CA GLN A 163 -13.57 12.98 -16.20
C GLN A 163 -12.93 12.74 -17.58
N PRO A 164 -11.78 12.04 -17.66
CA PRO A 164 -11.23 11.63 -18.94
C PRO A 164 -12.23 10.76 -19.70
N GLU A 165 -12.40 11.03 -20.98
CA GLU A 165 -13.13 10.18 -21.92
C GLU A 165 -12.11 9.30 -22.62
N CYS A 166 -12.22 7.98 -22.45
CA CYS A 166 -11.23 7.02 -22.93
C CYS A 166 -11.84 6.01 -23.90
N SER A 167 -11.07 5.65 -24.92
CA SER A 167 -11.42 4.64 -25.92
C SER A 167 -10.19 3.80 -26.27
N VAL A 168 -10.41 2.56 -26.69
CA VAL A 168 -9.32 1.71 -27.22
C VAL A 168 -8.70 2.42 -28.43
N LYS A 169 -7.37 2.53 -28.44
CA LYS A 169 -6.63 3.05 -29.58
C LYS A 169 -6.48 1.92 -30.59
N GLU A 170 -7.17 2.03 -31.73
CA GLU A 170 -6.98 1.08 -32.83
C GLU A 170 -5.52 1.17 -33.31
N HIS A 171 -4.89 0.01 -33.53
CA HIS A 171 -3.58 -0.02 -34.17
C HIS A 171 -3.76 0.46 -35.61
N GLU A 172 -3.20 1.63 -35.94
CA GLU A 172 -2.97 2.00 -37.33
C GLU A 172 -1.93 1.01 -37.88
N GLU A 173 -2.38 0.01 -38.63
CA GLU A 173 -1.50 -0.79 -39.48
C GLU A 173 -0.86 0.17 -40.48
N VAL A 174 0.42 0.47 -40.29
CA VAL A 174 1.24 1.16 -41.28
C VAL A 174 1.44 0.19 -42.45
N GLU A 175 0.65 0.35 -43.52
CA GLU A 175 0.92 -0.28 -44.82
C GLU A 175 2.26 0.16 -45.42
#